data_AF-A0A3D5KEN4-F1
#
_entry.id   AF-A0A3D5KEN4-F1
#
_cell.length_a   1.000
_cell.length_b   1.000
_cell.length_c   1.000
_cell.angle_alpha   90.00
_cell.angle_beta   90.00
_cell.angle_gamma   90.00
#
_symmetry.space_group_name_H-M   'P 1'
#
loop_
_entity.id
_entity.type
_entity.pdbx_description
1 polymer ?
#
loop_
_entity_poly.entity_id
_entity_poly.type
_entity_poly.pdbx_seq_one_letter_code
_entity_poly.pdbx_strand_id
1 'polypeptide(L)' 'MVMKMKMNKKAIRKEILKKLDDLTSEEKLAKDQVIFSKVIESSHYKESENIFVFVSYNKEVDTHR' A
#
# COMPACT_ATOMS: atom_id res chain seq x y z
N MET A 1 -25.73 26.27 -0.21
CA MET A 1 -24.85 25.80 0.87
C MET A 1 -24.60 24.30 0.64
N VAL A 2 -23.44 23.91 0.11
CA VAL A 2 -23.14 22.48 -0.12
C VAL A 2 -22.44 21.94 1.12
N MET A 3 -23.14 21.11 1.90
CA MET A 3 -22.55 20.36 3.01
C MET A 3 -21.57 19.32 2.45
N LYS A 4 -20.30 19.71 2.32
CA LYS A 4 -19.22 18.81 1.95
C LYS A 4 -18.94 17.91 3.16
N MET A 5 -19.46 16.69 3.13
CA MET A 5 -19.17 15.67 4.14
C MET A 5 -17.69 15.30 4.07
N LYS A 6 -16.83 16.07 4.76
CA LYS A 6 -15.44 15.70 4.99
C LYS A 6 -15.47 14.47 5.90
N MET A 7 -15.41 13.26 5.32
CA MET A 7 -14.96 12.13 6.13
C MET A 7 -13.68 12.55 6.83
N ASN A 8 -13.65 12.46 8.16
CA ASN A 8 -12.55 12.95 8.95
C ASN A 8 -11.30 12.14 8.58
N LYS A 9 -10.32 12.78 7.89
CA LYS A 9 -9.07 12.12 7.46
C LYS A 9 -8.36 11.42 8.61
N LYS A 10 -8.47 11.97 9.83
CA LYS A 10 -7.91 11.36 11.04
C LYS A 10 -8.62 10.06 11.40
N ALA A 11 -9.95 10.03 11.30
CA ALA A 11 -10.74 8.83 11.55
C ALA A 11 -10.42 7.74 10.51
N ILE A 12 -10.42 8.09 9.21
CA ILE A 12 -10.06 7.14 8.15
C ILE A 12 -8.66 6.55 8.36
N ARG A 13 -7.67 7.39 8.67
CA ARG A 13 -6.29 6.92 8.89
C ARG A 13 -6.23 5.94 10.05
N LYS A 14 -6.93 6.23 11.16
CA LYS A 14 -6.99 5.32 12.31
C LYS A 14 -7.57 3.96 11.92
N GLU A 15 -8.66 3.94 11.17
CA GLU A 15 -9.29 2.69 10.72
C GLU A 15 -8.41 1.90 9.75
N ILE A 16 -7.69 2.57 8.84
CA ILE A 16 -6.76 1.89 7.93
C ILE A 16 -5.60 1.27 8.71
N LEU A 17 -5.00 2.01 9.64
CA LEU A 17 -3.89 1.48 10.45
C LEU A 17 -4.32 0.25 11.24
N LYS A 18 -5.50 0.29 11.87
CA LYS A 18 -6.05 -0.87 12.57
C LYS A 18 -6.18 -2.09 11.66
N LYS A 19 -6.73 -1.90 10.45
CA LYS A 19 -6.85 -3.01 9.47
C LYS A 19 -5.50 -3.57 9.03
N LEU A 20 -4.45 -2.75 8.97
CA LEU A 20 -3.09 -3.20 8.65
C LEU A 20 -2.46 -3.94 9.83
N ASP A 21 -2.71 -3.49 11.06
CA ASP A 21 -2.23 -4.14 12.28
C ASP A 21 -2.89 -5.51 12.51
N ASP A 22 -4.15 -5.64 12.11
CA ASP A 22 -4.94 -6.88 12.21
C ASP A 22 -4.49 -7.97 11.22
N LEU A 23 -3.62 -7.67 10.23
CA LEU A 23 -3.10 -8.65 9.28
C LEU A 23 -2.06 -9.57 9.92
N THR A 24 -2.23 -10.88 9.72
CA THR A 24 -1.17 -11.85 10.05
C THR A 24 0.04 -11.69 9.13
N SER A 25 1.18 -12.24 9.55
CA SER A 25 2.40 -12.23 8.73
C SER A 25 2.20 -12.96 7.40
N GLU A 26 1.48 -14.07 7.41
CA GLU A 26 1.17 -14.88 6.23
C GLU A 26 0.24 -14.14 5.26
N GLU A 27 -0.80 -13.50 5.78
CA GLU A 27 -1.72 -12.69 4.98
C GLU A 27 -1.02 -11.49 4.35
N LYS A 28 -0.15 -10.82 5.10
CA LYS A 28 0.66 -9.71 4.60
C LYS A 28 1.57 -10.20 3.48
N LEU A 29 2.32 -11.29 3.72
CA LEU A 29 3.26 -11.83 2.75
C LEU A 29 2.54 -12.25 1.46
N ALA A 30 1.39 -12.92 1.56
CA ALA A 30 0.60 -13.29 0.39
C ALA A 30 0.15 -12.06 -0.42
N LYS A 31 -0.27 -10.98 0.26
CA LYS A 31 -0.67 -9.73 -0.40
C LYS A 31 0.53 -9.00 -1.02
N ASP A 32 1.66 -8.94 -0.33
CA ASP A 32 2.89 -8.34 -0.84
C ASP A 32 3.34 -9.03 -2.13
N GLN A 33 3.30 -10.36 -2.19
CA GLN A 33 3.64 -11.12 -3.40
C GLN A 33 2.73 -10.76 -4.58
N VAL A 34 1.42 -10.68 -4.35
CA VAL A 34 0.47 -10.31 -5.41
C VAL A 34 0.72 -8.89 -5.92
N ILE A 35 1.03 -7.94 -5.03
CA ILE A 35 1.32 -6.56 -5.41
C ILE A 35 2.65 -6.50 -6.17
N PHE A 36 3.69 -7.16 -5.66
CA PHE A 36 5.00 -7.23 -6.30
C PHE A 36 4.89 -7.75 -7.73
N SER A 37 4.29 -8.93 -7.94
CA SER A 37 4.12 -9.51 -9.27
C SER A 37 3.37 -8.56 -10.21
N LYS A 38 2.28 -7.93 -9.74
CA LYS A 38 1.54 -6.97 -10.56
C LYS A 38 2.37 -5.76 -10.97
N VAL A 39 3.18 -5.24 -10.06
CA VAL A 39 4.04 -4.08 -10.34
C VAL A 39 5.14 -4.47 -11.31
N ILE A 40 5.93 -5.49 -10.99
CA ILE A 40 7.10 -5.87 -11.80
C ILE A 40 6.72 -6.41 -13.18
N GLU A 41 5.52 -6.98 -13.34
CA GLU A 41 5.03 -7.47 -14.63
C GLU A 41 4.41 -6.36 -15.49
N SER A 42 4.06 -5.22 -14.91
CA SER A 42 3.42 -4.12 -15.62
C SER A 42 4.35 -3.47 -16.65
N SER A 43 3.78 -3.02 -17.77
CA SER A 43 4.52 -2.22 -18.76
C SER A 43 5.09 -0.95 -18.13
N HIS A 44 4.31 -0.26 -17.29
CA HIS A 44 4.76 0.93 -16.56
C HIS A 44 6.05 0.71 -15.79
N TYR A 45 6.21 -0.44 -15.12
CA TYR A 45 7.46 -0.77 -14.43
C TYR A 45 8.57 -1.16 -15.41
N LYS A 46 8.28 -2.03 -16.38
CA LYS A 46 9.26 -2.57 -17.33
C LYS A 46 9.83 -1.54 -18.31
N GLU A 47 9.03 -0.55 -18.68
CA GLU A 47 9.38 0.50 -19.65
C GLU A 47 9.92 1.76 -18.96
N SER A 48 9.87 1.83 -17.63
CA SER A 48 10.42 2.97 -16.89
C SER A 48 11.94 2.94 -16.87
N GLU A 49 12.56 4.02 -17.33
CA GLU A 49 14.01 4.21 -17.22
C GLU A 49 14.43 4.65 -15.81
N ASN A 50 13.53 5.30 -15.07
CA ASN A 50 13.78 5.85 -13.74
C ASN A 50 12.59 5.55 -12.83
N ILE A 51 12.88 4.96 -11.67
CA ILE A 51 11.86 4.58 -10.69
C ILE A 51 12.22 5.19 -9.34
N PHE A 52 11.29 5.94 -8.76
CA PHE A 52 11.37 6.37 -7.37
C PHE A 52 10.57 5.39 -6.50
N VAL A 53 11.27 4.72 -5.59
CA VAL A 53 10.68 3.76 -4.66
C VAL A 53 10.98 4.18 -3.22
N PHE A 54 10.01 4.00 -2.33
CA PHE A 54 10.20 4.23 -0.90
C PHE A 54 10.77 2.98 -0.24
N VAL A 55 11.46 3.15 0.88
CA VAL A 55 11.88 2.03 1.75
C VAL A 55 10.72 1.72 2.70
N SER A 56 10.12 0.53 2.55
CA SER A 56 8.93 0.15 3.30
C SER A 56 9.17 0.07 4.79
N TYR A 57 8.23 0.58 5.59
CA TYR A 57 8.28 0.54 7.06
C TYR A 57 7.07 -0.21 7.66
N ASN A 58 7.30 -0.91 8.78
CA ASN A 58 6.26 -1.66 9.52
C ASN A 58 5.40 -2.60 8.63
N LYS A 59 4.11 -2.27 8.49
CA LYS A 59 3.08 -3.06 7.81
C LYS A 59 2.80 -2.53 6.40
N GLU A 60 3.59 -1.58 5.91
CA GLU A 60 3.52 -1.13 4.52
C GLU A 60 3.86 -2.27 3.56
N VAL A 61 3.49 -2.11 2.29
CA VAL A 61 3.85 -3.05 1.22
C VAL A 61 5.36 -3.17 1.16
N ASP A 62 5.87 -4.40 1.12
CA ASP A 62 7.31 -4.65 1.07
C ASP A 62 7.91 -4.19 -0.27
N THR A 63 8.89 -3.28 -0.19
CA THR A 63 9.63 -2.73 -1.33
C THR A 63 11.13 -3.06 -1.31
N HIS A 64 11.59 -3.94 -0.41
CA HIS A 64 13.00 -4.33 -0.33
C HIS A 64 13.41 -5.42 -1.34
N ARG A 65 12.48 -5.89 -2.16
CA ARG A 65 12.62 -7.08 -3.02
C ARG A 65 12.86 -6.76 -4.47
#